data_AF-A0A9D1Y4N7-F1
#
_entry.id   AF-A0A9D1Y4N7-F1
#
_cell.length_a   1.000
_cell.length_b   1.000
_cell.length_c   1.000
_cell.angle_alpha   90.00
_cell.angle_beta   90.00
_cell.angle_gamma   90.00
#
_symmetry.space_group_name_H-M   'P 1'
#
loop_
_entity.id
_entity.type
_entity.pdbx_description
1 polymer ?
#
loop_
_entity_poly.entity_id
_entity_poly.type
_entity_poly.pdbx_seq_one_letter_code
_entity_poly.pdbx_strand_id
1 'polypeptide(L)'
;MSSQKPIPGAGGDQYIPYEERTGGESVVYFTRDLSAEGLRKIAGYVSGNMVGKVAVKLHTGEPHGPNIIPRPWVEELLGKDLPGSTIVETNTYYEGGRYTTQAHRETLKTNGWTFCPVDILDEDGTVFLPVKGGKWFTEMSMGSHLVNYDSLFVLTHFKGHAQGGFGGSNKNIGIGCADGQVGKKMIHTTPGSEDMWDIAKEEFMERMTESAKAVVDHFGEHICFVNVMRNMSVSCDCEGVAAAPVVTPNVGILASRDILAIDQASVDLVYALKAEDRHDLVERIESRHGLRQLTYMKELGMGNCRYRLLDIDHGDRPLTLAEAVKDVVPFQAEP
;
A
#
# COMPACT_ATOMS: atom_id res chain seq x y z
N MET A 1 -26.69 -20.50 -8.54
CA MET A 1 -25.50 -19.62 -8.62
C MET A 1 -25.39 -19.20 -10.06
N SER A 2 -25.45 -17.89 -10.34
CA SER A 2 -25.44 -17.38 -11.72
C SER A 2 -24.15 -17.83 -12.42
N SER A 3 -24.29 -18.53 -13.53
CA SER A 3 -23.20 -19.05 -14.37
C SER A 3 -22.53 -17.98 -15.24
N GLN A 4 -22.65 -16.70 -14.87
CA GLN A 4 -22.01 -15.61 -15.59
C GLN A 4 -20.61 -15.38 -15.01
N LYS A 5 -19.62 -15.36 -15.90
CA LYS A 5 -18.28 -14.87 -15.55
C LYS A 5 -18.41 -13.44 -15.01
N PRO A 6 -17.75 -13.09 -13.89
CA PRO A 6 -17.70 -11.72 -13.40
C PRO A 6 -17.16 -10.79 -14.49
N ILE A 7 -17.71 -9.58 -14.56
CA ILE A 7 -17.31 -8.54 -15.50
C ILE A 7 -16.62 -7.43 -14.70
N PRO A 8 -15.44 -6.96 -15.12
CA PRO A 8 -14.79 -5.82 -14.50
C PRO A 8 -15.66 -4.56 -14.57
N GLY A 9 -15.52 -3.68 -13.58
CA GLY A 9 -16.05 -2.32 -13.67
C GLY A 9 -15.32 -1.51 -14.74
N ALA A 10 -15.58 -0.21 -14.76
CA ALA A 10 -14.98 0.73 -15.71
C ALA A 10 -14.53 2.02 -14.99
N GLY A 11 -13.90 2.93 -15.72
CA GLY A 11 -13.52 4.26 -15.24
C GLY A 11 -12.31 4.26 -14.31
N GLY A 12 -11.47 3.22 -14.37
CA GLY A 12 -10.22 3.20 -13.61
C GLY A 12 -9.18 4.21 -14.10
N ASP A 13 -9.38 4.75 -15.30
CA ASP A 13 -8.59 5.77 -15.96
C ASP A 13 -9.09 7.21 -15.65
N GLN A 14 -10.17 7.37 -14.88
CA GLN A 14 -10.81 8.67 -14.65
C GLN A 14 -10.72 9.12 -13.19
N TYR A 15 -10.08 10.27 -12.96
CA TYR A 15 -10.05 10.90 -11.64
C TYR A 15 -11.40 11.52 -11.30
N ILE A 16 -11.91 11.20 -10.11
CA ILE A 16 -13.18 11.72 -9.59
C ILE A 16 -12.87 12.85 -8.61
N PRO A 17 -13.21 14.12 -8.91
CA PRO A 17 -13.03 15.26 -8.01
C PRO A 17 -13.77 15.10 -6.68
N TYR A 18 -13.33 15.80 -5.63
CA TYR A 18 -13.90 15.69 -4.29
C TYR A 18 -15.41 15.98 -4.26
N GLU A 19 -15.85 16.97 -5.04
CA GLU A 19 -17.21 17.48 -5.13
C GLU A 19 -18.19 16.47 -5.73
N GLU A 20 -17.68 15.54 -6.54
CA GLU A 20 -18.46 14.47 -7.17
C GLU A 20 -18.56 13.21 -6.29
N ARG A 21 -17.78 13.14 -5.21
CA ARG A 21 -17.76 12.00 -4.30
C ARG A 21 -18.91 12.09 -3.30
N THR A 22 -19.48 10.93 -2.99
CA THR A 22 -20.60 10.76 -2.05
C THR A 22 -20.22 9.83 -0.90
N GLY A 23 -20.95 9.91 0.21
CA GLY A 23 -20.75 9.05 1.39
C GLY A 23 -20.25 9.80 2.62
N GLY A 24 -19.80 9.05 3.63
CA GLY A 24 -19.20 9.57 4.85
C GLY A 24 -17.83 10.19 4.63
N GLU A 25 -17.30 10.82 5.67
CA GLU A 25 -15.96 11.42 5.69
C GLU A 25 -15.11 10.77 6.77
N SER A 26 -13.86 10.43 6.43
CA SER A 26 -12.85 9.95 7.37
C SER A 26 -11.79 11.01 7.65
N VAL A 27 -11.01 10.83 8.71
CA VAL A 27 -9.88 11.71 9.02
C VAL A 27 -8.61 11.15 8.42
N VAL A 28 -7.82 12.00 7.77
CA VAL A 28 -6.46 11.69 7.33
C VAL A 28 -5.53 12.74 7.93
N TYR A 29 -4.57 12.28 8.74
CA TYR A 29 -3.53 13.14 9.29
C TYR A 29 -2.42 13.31 8.27
N PHE A 30 -1.74 14.45 8.29
CA PHE A 30 -0.68 14.80 7.37
C PHE A 30 0.44 15.56 8.10
N THR A 31 1.69 15.22 7.77
CA THR A 31 2.89 15.97 8.14
C THR A 31 3.80 16.12 6.93
N ARG A 32 4.48 17.28 6.84
CA ARG A 32 5.57 17.50 5.87
C ARG A 32 6.91 16.97 6.39
N ASP A 33 6.99 16.61 7.67
CA ASP A 33 8.20 16.10 8.31
C ASP A 33 8.55 14.70 7.80
N LEU A 34 9.33 14.66 6.72
CA LEU A 34 9.92 13.45 6.17
C LEU A 34 11.17 13.07 6.97
N SER A 35 10.95 12.61 8.20
CA SER A 35 11.98 12.11 9.10
C SER A 35 11.47 10.94 9.95
N ALA A 36 12.38 10.32 10.72
CA ALA A 36 12.00 9.35 11.74
C ALA A 36 11.05 9.97 12.78
N GLU A 37 11.27 11.23 13.17
CA GLU A 37 10.43 11.92 14.14
C GLU A 37 9.01 12.16 13.60
N GLY A 38 8.90 12.65 12.36
CA GLY A 38 7.62 12.85 11.68
C GLY A 38 6.83 11.55 11.54
N LEU A 39 7.49 10.46 11.12
CA LEU A 39 6.88 9.13 11.02
C LEU A 39 6.32 8.66 12.36
N ARG A 40 7.11 8.81 13.44
CA ARG A 40 6.70 8.40 14.79
C ARG A 40 5.52 9.22 15.31
N LYS A 41 5.58 10.54 15.17
CA LYS A 41 4.50 11.45 15.59
C LYS A 41 3.20 11.09 14.90
N ILE A 42 3.20 10.99 13.57
CA ILE A 42 1.97 10.72 12.82
C ILE A 42 1.43 9.30 13.03
N ALA A 43 2.30 8.30 13.22
CA ALA A 43 1.89 6.95 13.58
C ALA A 43 1.11 6.92 14.90
N GLY A 44 1.51 7.73 15.88
CA GLY A 44 0.84 7.85 17.18
C GLY A 44 -0.62 8.30 17.11
N TYR A 45 -1.03 9.01 16.05
CA TYR A 45 -2.43 9.44 15.87
C TYR A 45 -3.38 8.29 15.52
N VAL A 46 -2.85 7.17 15.00
CA VAL A 46 -3.68 6.08 14.45
C VAL A 46 -3.43 4.74 15.10
N SER A 47 -2.37 4.56 15.88
CA SER A 47 -1.98 3.26 16.47
C SER A 47 -2.65 2.94 17.81
N GLY A 48 -3.46 3.84 18.39
CA GLY A 48 -4.07 3.66 19.72
C GLY A 48 -5.08 2.51 19.84
N ASN A 49 -5.46 1.89 18.72
CA ASN A 49 -6.34 0.72 18.62
C ASN A 49 -5.60 -0.61 18.46
N MET A 50 -4.27 -0.59 18.34
CA MET A 50 -3.47 -1.81 18.24
C MET A 50 -3.46 -2.55 19.58
N VAL A 51 -3.58 -3.87 19.52
CA VAL A 51 -3.60 -4.77 20.68
C VAL A 51 -2.74 -6.00 20.41
N GLY A 52 -2.34 -6.69 21.48
CA GLY A 52 -1.69 -8.00 21.36
C GLY A 52 -0.43 -8.01 20.49
N LYS A 53 -0.27 -9.06 19.68
CA LYS A 53 0.88 -9.22 18.78
C LYS A 53 0.67 -8.39 17.51
N VAL A 54 1.54 -7.39 17.32
CA VAL A 54 1.46 -6.45 16.19
C VAL A 54 2.36 -6.87 15.03
N ALA A 55 1.78 -7.06 13.85
CA ALA A 55 2.49 -7.15 12.58
C ALA A 55 2.69 -5.75 11.98
N VAL A 56 3.86 -5.50 11.39
CA VAL A 56 4.17 -4.29 10.62
C VAL A 56 4.32 -4.68 9.16
N LYS A 57 3.29 -4.44 8.35
CA LYS A 57 3.36 -4.75 6.93
C LYS A 57 4.10 -3.64 6.20
N LEU A 58 5.30 -3.97 5.72
CA LEU A 58 6.21 -3.09 4.99
C LEU A 58 6.72 -3.82 3.74
N HIS A 59 7.08 -3.09 2.70
CA HIS A 59 7.82 -3.64 1.57
C HIS A 59 9.33 -3.52 1.82
N THR A 60 10.04 -4.64 1.83
CA THR A 60 11.46 -4.73 2.18
C THR A 60 12.42 -4.49 1.01
N GLY A 61 11.86 -4.37 -0.20
CA GLY A 61 12.59 -4.07 -1.43
C GLY A 61 13.21 -5.31 -2.07
N GLU A 62 13.52 -5.23 -3.37
CA GLU A 62 14.46 -6.17 -4.00
C GLU A 62 15.90 -5.85 -3.57
N PRO A 63 16.84 -6.81 -3.70
CA PRO A 63 18.26 -6.55 -3.43
C PRO A 63 18.76 -5.30 -4.14
N HIS A 64 19.39 -4.40 -3.38
CA HIS A 64 19.99 -3.16 -3.88
C HIS A 64 18.99 -2.14 -4.48
N GLY A 65 17.70 -2.28 -4.20
CA GLY A 65 16.67 -1.32 -4.61
C GLY A 65 16.90 0.07 -3.97
N PRO A 66 16.81 1.18 -4.74
CA PRO A 66 17.23 2.50 -4.26
C PRO A 66 16.19 3.21 -3.39
N ASN A 67 14.91 2.83 -3.49
CA ASN A 67 13.80 3.66 -3.05
C ASN A 67 12.94 3.02 -1.96
N ILE A 68 13.51 2.36 -0.95
CA ILE A 68 12.75 1.86 0.21
C ILE A 68 12.61 2.93 1.31
N ILE A 69 11.65 2.76 2.22
CA ILE A 69 11.56 3.60 3.43
C ILE A 69 12.88 3.46 4.22
N PRO A 70 13.47 4.57 4.71
CA PRO A 70 14.74 4.51 5.43
C PRO A 70 14.66 3.59 6.64
N ARG A 71 15.55 2.59 6.69
CA ARG A 71 15.61 1.62 7.79
C ARG A 71 15.70 2.30 9.16
N PRO A 72 16.51 3.36 9.37
CA PRO A 72 16.57 4.05 10.65
C PRO A 72 15.23 4.63 11.11
N TRP A 73 14.36 5.06 10.19
CA TRP A 73 13.03 5.56 10.57
C TRP A 73 12.14 4.45 11.10
N VAL A 74 12.20 3.28 10.44
CA VAL A 74 11.46 2.09 10.87
C VAL A 74 12.01 1.58 12.19
N GLU A 75 13.34 1.49 12.34
CA GLU A 75 13.99 1.09 13.58
C GLU A 75 13.59 1.97 14.77
N GLU A 76 13.56 3.30 14.60
CA GLU A 76 13.10 4.19 15.66
C GLU A 76 11.60 4.02 15.97
N LEU A 77 10.74 3.85 14.96
CA LEU A 77 9.31 3.61 15.15
C LEU A 77 9.06 2.31 15.93
N LEU A 78 9.71 1.21 15.53
CA LEU A 78 9.53 -0.08 16.20
C LEU A 78 10.12 -0.06 17.61
N GLY A 79 11.27 0.59 17.81
CA GLY A 79 11.94 0.66 19.10
C GLY A 79 11.21 1.53 20.13
N LYS A 80 10.55 2.62 19.70
CA LYS A 80 10.00 3.62 20.62
C LYS A 80 8.47 3.60 20.72
N ASP A 81 7.76 3.32 19.63
CA ASP A 81 6.30 3.50 19.59
C ASP A 81 5.54 2.20 19.29
N LEU A 82 6.20 1.19 18.69
CA LEU A 82 5.64 -0.15 18.45
C LEU A 82 6.55 -1.28 18.99
N PRO A 83 6.95 -1.24 20.28
CA PRO A 83 7.91 -2.21 20.83
C PRO A 83 7.35 -3.64 20.77
N GLY A 84 8.21 -4.58 20.35
CA GLY A 84 7.84 -6.00 20.23
C GLY A 84 7.05 -6.35 18.97
N SER A 85 6.79 -5.39 18.09
CA SER A 85 6.19 -5.66 16.77
C SER A 85 7.16 -6.40 15.84
N THR A 86 6.62 -7.04 14.81
CA THR A 86 7.38 -7.85 13.83
C THR A 86 7.09 -7.36 12.42
N ILE A 87 8.13 -7.12 11.61
CA ILE A 87 7.92 -6.82 10.19
C ILE A 87 7.40 -8.08 9.50
N VAL A 88 6.40 -7.95 8.61
CA VAL A 88 5.84 -9.09 7.90
C VAL A 88 5.93 -8.94 6.37
N GLU A 89 6.28 -10.03 5.69
CA GLU A 89 6.43 -10.12 4.23
C GLU A 89 5.93 -11.46 3.70
N THR A 90 5.74 -11.57 2.38
CA THR A 90 5.50 -12.86 1.69
C THR A 90 6.45 -13.05 0.53
N ASN A 91 6.76 -14.31 0.19
CA ASN A 91 7.61 -14.63 -0.96
C ASN A 91 6.99 -14.16 -2.27
N THR A 92 7.82 -13.82 -3.27
CA THR A 92 7.35 -13.30 -4.56
C THR A 92 6.73 -14.40 -5.43
N TYR A 93 5.85 -13.98 -6.35
CA TYR A 93 5.30 -14.89 -7.36
C TYR A 93 6.28 -15.14 -8.50
N TYR A 94 7.05 -14.10 -8.86
CA TYR A 94 8.12 -14.20 -9.83
C TYR A 94 9.42 -14.71 -9.20
N GLU A 95 10.24 -15.36 -10.02
CA GLU A 95 11.58 -15.78 -9.66
C GLU A 95 12.49 -14.57 -9.36
N GLY A 96 13.30 -14.65 -8.31
CA GLY A 96 14.16 -13.57 -7.87
C GLY A 96 14.63 -13.73 -6.43
N GLY A 97 15.21 -12.67 -5.86
CA GLY A 97 15.80 -12.66 -4.52
C GLY A 97 14.80 -12.90 -3.38
N ARG A 98 13.50 -12.86 -3.65
CA ARG A 98 12.43 -13.08 -2.67
C ARG A 98 11.49 -14.23 -3.02
N TYR A 99 11.84 -15.05 -4.00
CA TYR A 99 10.98 -16.13 -4.49
C TYR A 99 10.87 -17.31 -3.52
N THR A 100 11.96 -17.64 -2.84
CA THR A 100 11.99 -18.66 -1.78
C THR A 100 12.30 -18.00 -0.45
N THR A 101 11.80 -18.57 0.64
CA THR A 101 12.08 -18.09 2.00
C THR A 101 13.58 -17.91 2.24
N GLN A 102 14.40 -18.89 1.84
CA GLN A 102 15.85 -18.80 2.01
C GLN A 102 16.45 -17.59 1.26
N ALA A 103 16.10 -17.41 -0.02
CA ALA A 103 16.59 -16.26 -0.79
C ALA A 103 16.09 -14.95 -0.18
N HIS A 104 14.83 -14.90 0.25
CA HIS A 104 14.21 -13.73 0.85
C HIS A 104 14.93 -13.33 2.15
N ARG A 105 15.32 -14.29 2.99
CA ARG A 105 16.13 -14.05 4.19
C ARG A 105 17.48 -13.42 3.86
N GLU A 106 18.13 -13.82 2.76
CA GLU A 106 19.37 -13.18 2.31
C GLU A 106 19.12 -11.76 1.76
N THR A 107 18.00 -11.55 1.07
CA THR A 107 17.58 -10.20 0.63
C THR A 107 17.36 -9.27 1.82
N LEU A 108 16.72 -9.74 2.89
CA LEU A 108 16.52 -8.97 4.12
C LEU A 108 17.85 -8.52 4.72
N LYS A 109 18.84 -9.42 4.82
CA LYS A 109 20.20 -9.09 5.28
C LYS A 109 20.87 -8.06 4.36
N THR A 110 20.79 -8.28 3.05
CA THR A 110 21.38 -7.40 2.02
C THR A 110 20.82 -5.98 2.13
N ASN A 111 19.50 -5.85 2.34
CA ASN A 111 18.83 -4.57 2.44
C ASN A 111 18.88 -3.94 3.86
N GLY A 112 19.48 -4.63 4.83
CA GLY A 112 19.70 -4.12 6.19
C GLY A 112 18.49 -4.23 7.12
N TRP A 113 17.54 -5.13 6.85
CA TRP A 113 16.41 -5.43 7.74
C TRP A 113 16.82 -6.43 8.84
N THR A 114 17.83 -6.06 9.62
CA THR A 114 18.47 -6.93 10.63
C THR A 114 18.26 -6.47 12.07
N PHE A 115 17.59 -5.34 12.28
CA PHE A 115 17.37 -4.72 13.60
C PHE A 115 16.10 -5.21 14.32
N CYS A 116 15.23 -5.96 13.63
CA CYS A 116 14.06 -6.61 14.23
C CYS A 116 13.77 -7.95 13.55
N PRO A 117 12.96 -8.83 14.17
CA PRO A 117 12.43 -9.99 13.48
C PRO A 117 11.64 -9.58 12.23
N VAL A 118 11.82 -10.36 11.17
CA VAL A 118 10.94 -10.33 9.99
C VAL A 118 10.27 -11.70 9.90
N ASP A 119 8.96 -11.75 9.78
CA ASP A 119 8.20 -12.97 9.54
C ASP A 119 7.85 -13.07 8.06
N ILE A 120 8.25 -14.17 7.42
CA ILE A 120 7.87 -14.48 6.05
C ILE A 120 6.61 -15.32 6.18
N LEU A 121 5.46 -14.68 5.97
CA LEU A 121 4.17 -15.19 6.41
C LEU A 121 3.79 -16.51 5.75
N ASP A 122 4.34 -16.81 4.58
CA ASP A 122 4.12 -18.02 3.80
C ASP A 122 5.27 -19.04 3.91
N GLU A 123 6.15 -18.92 4.91
CA GLU A 123 7.26 -19.86 5.16
C GLU A 123 6.78 -21.29 5.44
N ASP A 124 5.75 -21.45 6.28
CA ASP A 124 5.20 -22.76 6.67
C ASP A 124 3.86 -23.11 5.98
N GLY A 125 3.49 -22.36 4.92
CA GLY A 125 2.32 -22.62 4.10
C GLY A 125 1.31 -21.49 4.08
N THR A 126 0.07 -21.81 3.69
CA THR A 126 -0.97 -20.81 3.39
C THR A 126 -2.23 -20.99 4.25
N VAL A 127 -3.04 -19.94 4.34
CA VAL A 127 -4.37 -19.93 4.94
C VAL A 127 -5.34 -19.20 4.02
N PHE A 128 -6.57 -19.70 3.90
CA PHE A 128 -7.62 -19.00 3.18
C PHE A 128 -8.39 -18.08 4.12
N LEU A 129 -8.46 -16.79 3.76
CA LEU A 129 -9.30 -15.80 4.44
C LEU A 129 -10.51 -15.45 3.57
N PRO A 130 -11.72 -15.31 4.14
CA PRO A 130 -12.93 -15.04 3.36
C PRO A 130 -12.92 -13.62 2.76
N VAL A 131 -13.47 -13.50 1.55
CA VAL A 131 -13.72 -12.22 0.88
C VAL A 131 -15.22 -11.94 0.89
N LYS A 132 -15.69 -11.07 1.78
CA LYS A 132 -17.11 -10.74 1.88
C LYS A 132 -17.51 -9.78 0.75
N GLY A 133 -18.56 -10.10 0.00
CA GLY A 133 -19.07 -9.20 -1.05
C GLY A 133 -18.17 -9.06 -2.29
N GLY A 134 -17.10 -9.86 -2.38
CA GLY A 134 -16.29 -9.97 -3.59
C GLY A 134 -17.05 -10.64 -4.73
N LYS A 135 -16.72 -10.25 -5.96
CA LYS A 135 -17.28 -10.86 -7.18
C LYS A 135 -16.28 -11.78 -7.88
N TRP A 136 -14.97 -11.61 -7.62
CA TRP A 136 -13.91 -12.45 -8.20
C TRP A 136 -13.59 -13.65 -7.31
N PHE A 137 -13.56 -13.44 -6.00
CA PHE A 137 -13.17 -14.43 -5.01
C PHE A 137 -14.18 -14.53 -3.87
N THR A 138 -14.34 -15.75 -3.36
CA THR A 138 -15.05 -16.02 -2.10
C THR A 138 -14.09 -16.10 -0.92
N GLU A 139 -12.83 -16.43 -1.19
CA GLU A 139 -11.71 -16.50 -0.26
C GLU A 139 -10.41 -16.23 -0.99
N MET A 140 -9.39 -15.80 -0.26
CA MET A 140 -8.05 -15.53 -0.78
C MET A 140 -6.98 -16.27 0.01
N SER A 141 -6.03 -16.87 -0.70
CA SER A 141 -4.88 -17.53 -0.09
C SER A 141 -3.86 -16.48 0.39
N MET A 142 -3.53 -16.57 1.67
CA MET A 142 -2.63 -15.67 2.40
C MET A 142 -1.50 -16.48 3.03
N GLY A 143 -0.42 -15.82 3.44
CA GLY A 143 0.60 -16.48 4.27
C GLY A 143 0.01 -16.98 5.58
N SER A 144 0.24 -18.26 5.92
CA SER A 144 -0.36 -18.92 7.09
C SER A 144 -0.06 -18.23 8.42
N HIS A 145 1.07 -17.52 8.55
CA HIS A 145 1.40 -16.84 9.80
C HIS A 145 0.59 -15.56 10.04
N LEU A 146 -0.14 -15.05 9.04
CA LEU A 146 -0.90 -13.81 9.16
C LEU A 146 -1.90 -13.85 10.33
N VAL A 147 -2.52 -15.02 10.56
CA VAL A 147 -3.49 -15.23 11.65
C VAL A 147 -2.86 -15.37 13.04
N ASN A 148 -1.53 -15.31 13.14
CA ASN A 148 -0.82 -15.30 14.42
C ASN A 148 -0.73 -13.90 15.05
N TYR A 149 -1.27 -12.88 14.39
CA TYR A 149 -1.20 -11.48 14.81
C TYR A 149 -2.58 -10.94 15.18
N ASP A 150 -2.64 -10.16 16.25
CA ASP A 150 -3.88 -9.54 16.73
C ASP A 150 -4.11 -8.16 16.10
N SER A 151 -3.07 -7.57 15.50
CA SER A 151 -3.10 -6.22 14.94
C SER A 151 -2.16 -6.06 13.76
N LEU A 152 -2.53 -5.20 12.81
CA LEU A 152 -1.75 -4.90 11.62
C LEU A 152 -1.50 -3.39 11.48
N PHE A 153 -0.23 -3.00 11.60
CA PHE A 153 0.25 -1.68 11.24
C PHE A 153 0.76 -1.70 9.80
N VAL A 154 0.07 -1.02 8.89
CA VAL A 154 0.44 -0.98 7.46
C VAL A 154 1.32 0.23 7.19
N LEU A 155 2.60 0.00 6.93
CA LEU A 155 3.57 1.03 6.58
C LEU A 155 3.88 0.97 5.08
N THR A 156 3.31 1.90 4.33
CA THR A 156 3.35 1.90 2.87
C THR A 156 4.28 2.98 2.35
N HIS A 157 5.15 2.61 1.41
CA HIS A 157 5.78 3.57 0.53
C HIS A 157 4.86 3.86 -0.65
N PHE A 158 4.15 4.98 -0.64
CA PHE A 158 3.24 5.34 -1.72
C PHE A 158 4.01 5.82 -2.94
N LYS A 159 3.78 5.22 -4.11
CA LYS A 159 4.44 5.55 -5.39
C LYS A 159 3.70 4.93 -6.59
N GLY A 160 4.25 5.03 -7.79
CA GLY A 160 3.71 4.36 -8.99
C GLY A 160 3.87 2.83 -8.98
N HIS A 161 3.10 2.14 -9.82
CA HIS A 161 3.20 0.68 -10.00
C HIS A 161 3.05 0.28 -11.47
N ALA A 162 3.87 -0.67 -11.95
CA ALA A 162 3.92 -1.11 -13.34
C ALA A 162 2.58 -1.52 -13.94
N GLN A 163 1.75 -2.26 -13.19
CA GLN A 163 0.41 -2.69 -13.61
C GLN A 163 -0.72 -2.07 -12.79
N GLY A 164 -0.40 -1.59 -11.59
CA GLY A 164 -1.37 -1.14 -10.59
C GLY A 164 -1.71 0.34 -10.72
N GLY A 165 -0.96 1.07 -11.54
CA GLY A 165 -0.98 2.52 -11.59
C GLY A 165 -0.25 3.14 -10.40
N PHE A 166 -0.71 2.84 -9.18
CA PHE A 166 -0.03 3.21 -7.95
C PHE A 166 0.05 2.04 -6.96
N GLY A 167 1.03 2.10 -6.06
CA GLY A 167 1.19 1.21 -4.92
C GLY A 167 0.84 1.94 -3.64
N GLY A 168 -0.43 1.86 -3.23
CA GLY A 168 -0.92 2.36 -1.93
C GLY A 168 -1.05 1.24 -0.90
N SER A 169 -1.70 1.56 0.22
CA SER A 169 -1.99 0.60 1.28
C SER A 169 -2.82 -0.58 0.78
N ASN A 170 -3.76 -0.36 -0.15
CA ASN A 170 -4.52 -1.42 -0.81
C ASN A 170 -3.61 -2.47 -1.47
N LYS A 171 -2.64 -2.03 -2.28
CA LYS A 171 -1.65 -2.92 -2.90
C LYS A 171 -0.74 -3.58 -1.87
N ASN A 172 -0.32 -2.83 -0.85
CA ASN A 172 0.60 -3.31 0.17
C ASN A 172 0.07 -4.56 0.86
N ILE A 173 -1.17 -4.52 1.36
CA ILE A 173 -1.79 -5.69 2.00
C ILE A 173 -2.39 -6.67 0.99
N GLY A 174 -2.95 -6.19 -0.13
CA GLY A 174 -3.61 -7.04 -1.12
C GLY A 174 -2.66 -8.00 -1.83
N ILE A 175 -1.44 -7.55 -2.15
CA ILE A 175 -0.40 -8.42 -2.73
C ILE A 175 0.56 -8.90 -1.65
N GLY A 176 0.94 -8.04 -0.70
CA GLY A 176 2.02 -8.34 0.25
C GLY A 176 1.63 -9.26 1.41
N CYS A 177 0.34 -9.54 1.63
CA CYS A 177 -0.11 -10.57 2.57
C CYS A 177 -0.53 -11.87 1.86
N ALA A 178 -0.84 -11.80 0.56
CA ALA A 178 -1.10 -12.96 -0.27
C ALA A 178 0.18 -13.80 -0.39
N ASP A 179 0.06 -15.13 -0.30
CA ASP A 179 1.22 -16.01 -0.43
C ASP A 179 1.78 -15.99 -1.86
N GLY A 180 3.06 -16.32 -1.99
CA GLY A 180 3.79 -16.21 -3.25
C GLY A 180 3.26 -17.09 -4.38
N GLN A 181 2.73 -18.28 -4.07
CA GLN A 181 2.53 -19.34 -5.06
C GLN A 181 1.06 -19.52 -5.48
N VAL A 182 0.14 -19.30 -4.53
CA VAL A 182 -1.30 -19.45 -4.74
C VAL A 182 -1.97 -18.08 -4.76
N GLY A 183 -1.87 -17.31 -3.68
CA GLY A 183 -2.57 -16.04 -3.51
C GLY A 183 -2.20 -15.01 -4.59
N LYS A 184 -0.91 -14.77 -4.81
CA LYS A 184 -0.46 -13.84 -5.85
C LYS A 184 -0.86 -14.32 -7.25
N LYS A 185 -0.87 -15.64 -7.50
CA LYS A 185 -1.34 -16.22 -8.76
C LYS A 185 -2.84 -16.00 -8.97
N MET A 186 -3.67 -16.14 -7.92
CA MET A 186 -5.12 -15.87 -8.00
C MET A 186 -5.38 -14.44 -8.49
N ILE A 187 -4.57 -13.48 -8.03
CA ILE A 187 -4.71 -12.06 -8.38
C ILE A 187 -4.29 -11.78 -9.83
N HIS A 188 -3.16 -12.35 -10.27
CA HIS A 188 -2.50 -11.92 -11.51
C HIS A 188 -2.75 -12.82 -12.73
N THR A 189 -3.17 -14.06 -12.53
CA THR A 189 -3.22 -15.06 -13.61
C THR A 189 -4.61 -15.65 -13.80
N THR A 190 -5.12 -15.63 -15.03
CA THR A 190 -6.35 -16.38 -15.36
C THR A 190 -6.09 -17.89 -15.19
N PRO A 191 -6.99 -18.66 -14.55
CA PRO A 191 -6.81 -20.10 -14.42
C PRO A 191 -6.56 -20.78 -15.77
N GLY A 192 -5.39 -21.41 -15.90
CA GLY A 192 -4.96 -22.09 -17.13
C GLY A 192 -4.18 -21.22 -18.13
N SER A 193 -3.97 -19.94 -17.86
CA SER A 193 -3.09 -19.09 -18.68
C SER A 193 -1.61 -19.48 -18.51
N GLU A 194 -0.85 -19.39 -19.61
CA GLU A 194 0.62 -19.49 -19.61
C GLU A 194 1.30 -18.14 -19.37
N ASP A 195 0.58 -17.03 -19.58
CA ASP A 195 1.05 -15.69 -19.25
C ASP A 195 0.70 -15.38 -17.79
N MET A 196 1.75 -15.31 -16.97
CA MET A 196 1.67 -15.04 -15.53
C MET A 196 0.98 -13.70 -15.21
N TRP A 197 0.99 -12.75 -16.14
CA TRP A 197 0.55 -11.37 -15.97
C TRP A 197 -0.60 -10.99 -16.92
N ASP A 198 -1.40 -11.96 -17.37
CA ASP A 198 -2.44 -11.75 -18.38
C ASP A 198 -3.59 -10.84 -17.90
N ILE A 199 -3.78 -10.74 -16.59
CA ILE A 199 -4.80 -9.89 -15.97
C ILE A 199 -4.24 -8.47 -15.77
N ALA A 200 -4.94 -7.48 -16.32
CA ALA A 200 -4.56 -6.09 -16.25
C ALA A 200 -5.76 -5.15 -16.00
N LYS A 201 -5.46 -3.87 -15.77
CA LYS A 201 -6.43 -2.78 -15.66
C LYS A 201 -7.51 -3.05 -14.61
N GLU A 202 -8.79 -2.85 -14.91
CA GLU A 202 -9.86 -2.92 -13.92
C GLU A 202 -9.96 -4.28 -13.24
N GLU A 203 -9.83 -5.38 -13.98
CA GLU A 203 -9.87 -6.71 -13.39
C GLU A 203 -8.75 -6.91 -12.37
N PHE A 204 -7.53 -6.47 -12.72
CA PHE A 204 -6.40 -6.53 -11.82
C PHE A 204 -6.62 -5.72 -10.54
N MET A 205 -7.11 -4.48 -10.66
CA MET A 205 -7.39 -3.63 -9.50
C MET A 205 -8.44 -4.26 -8.60
N GLU A 206 -9.48 -4.84 -9.18
CA GLU A 206 -10.58 -5.44 -8.43
C GLU A 206 -10.15 -6.71 -7.69
N ARG A 207 -9.41 -7.59 -8.35
CA ARG A 207 -8.85 -8.81 -7.74
C ARG A 207 -7.88 -8.48 -6.61
N MET A 208 -6.99 -7.50 -6.82
CA MET A 208 -6.06 -7.04 -5.77
C MET A 208 -6.80 -6.45 -4.57
N THR A 209 -7.86 -5.67 -4.82
CA THR A 209 -8.66 -5.05 -3.77
C THR A 209 -9.49 -6.07 -2.98
N GLU A 210 -10.00 -7.12 -3.62
CA GLU A 210 -10.65 -8.24 -2.92
C GLU A 210 -9.68 -9.00 -2.00
N SER A 211 -8.42 -9.16 -2.43
CA SER A 211 -7.37 -9.67 -1.56
C SER A 211 -7.11 -8.76 -0.37
N ALA A 212 -6.99 -7.45 -0.59
CA ALA A 212 -6.83 -6.48 0.49
C ALA A 212 -8.03 -6.52 1.46
N LYS A 213 -9.25 -6.70 0.95
CA LYS A 213 -10.45 -6.83 1.76
C LYS A 213 -10.40 -8.01 2.73
N ALA A 214 -9.91 -9.18 2.30
CA ALA A 214 -9.76 -10.31 3.21
C ALA A 214 -8.86 -9.98 4.41
N VAL A 215 -7.81 -9.17 4.20
CA VAL A 215 -6.92 -8.70 5.27
C VAL A 215 -7.64 -7.67 6.17
N VAL A 216 -8.29 -6.66 5.59
CA VAL A 216 -9.02 -5.63 6.36
C VAL A 216 -10.12 -6.27 7.21
N ASP A 217 -10.92 -7.17 6.63
CA ASP A 217 -12.01 -7.85 7.34
C ASP A 217 -11.49 -8.77 8.46
N HIS A 218 -10.28 -9.33 8.31
CA HIS A 218 -9.65 -10.18 9.33
C HIS A 218 -9.20 -9.39 10.56
N PHE A 219 -8.48 -8.28 10.36
CA PHE A 219 -8.01 -7.44 11.46
C PHE A 219 -9.10 -6.51 12.04
N GLY A 220 -10.17 -6.26 11.28
CA GLY A 220 -11.32 -5.48 11.74
C GLY A 220 -10.91 -4.09 12.23
N GLU A 221 -11.20 -3.77 13.49
CA GLU A 221 -10.85 -2.48 14.08
C GLU A 221 -9.38 -2.37 14.49
N HIS A 222 -8.58 -3.44 14.39
CA HIS A 222 -7.18 -3.53 14.84
C HIS A 222 -6.18 -3.40 13.67
N ILE A 223 -6.51 -2.55 12.70
CA ILE A 223 -5.65 -2.16 11.59
C ILE A 223 -5.51 -0.64 11.51
N CYS A 224 -4.34 -0.16 11.12
CA CYS A 224 -4.11 1.25 10.79
C CYS A 224 -3.10 1.40 9.65
N PHE A 225 -3.11 2.55 8.99
CA PHE A 225 -2.38 2.79 7.75
C PHE A 225 -1.53 4.04 7.85
N VAL A 226 -0.30 3.96 7.35
CA VAL A 226 0.61 5.08 7.17
C VAL A 226 1.20 5.02 5.76
N ASN A 227 0.99 6.07 4.98
CA ASN A 227 1.54 6.22 3.62
C ASN A 227 2.65 7.26 3.64
N VAL A 228 3.88 6.87 3.30
CA VAL A 228 5.04 7.76 3.13
C VAL A 228 5.15 8.12 1.65
N MET A 229 5.02 9.41 1.32
CA MET A 229 5.12 9.97 -0.03
C MET A 229 6.48 10.66 -0.21
N ARG A 230 7.55 9.86 -0.29
CA ARG A 230 8.91 10.31 -0.67
C ARG A 230 9.40 9.49 -1.87
N ASN A 231 10.45 9.90 -2.55
CA ASN A 231 11.14 9.14 -3.61
C ASN A 231 10.17 8.38 -4.55
N MET A 232 9.12 9.07 -5.01
CA MET A 232 8.01 8.47 -5.74
C MET A 232 8.36 8.27 -7.20
N SER A 233 8.94 7.11 -7.52
CA SER A 233 9.11 6.65 -8.90
C SER A 233 7.78 6.17 -9.48
N VAL A 234 7.66 6.16 -10.81
CA VAL A 234 6.59 5.44 -11.52
C VAL A 234 6.72 3.91 -11.41
N SER A 235 7.90 3.43 -11.01
CA SER A 235 8.19 2.03 -10.71
C SER A 235 7.99 1.72 -9.23
N CYS A 236 7.57 0.48 -8.94
CA CYS A 236 7.40 0.01 -7.57
C CYS A 236 8.72 -0.51 -6.98
N ASP A 237 8.81 -0.60 -5.65
CA ASP A 237 9.96 -1.17 -4.94
C ASP A 237 10.25 -2.64 -5.28
N CYS A 238 9.27 -3.35 -5.85
CA CYS A 238 9.44 -4.70 -6.37
C CYS A 238 10.25 -4.75 -7.67
N GLU A 239 10.49 -3.62 -8.33
CA GLU A 239 11.32 -3.55 -9.54
C GLU A 239 12.82 -3.37 -9.21
N GLY A 240 13.16 -3.06 -7.95
CA GLY A 240 14.55 -3.01 -7.49
C GLY A 240 15.42 -2.04 -8.29
N VAL A 241 16.53 -2.56 -8.81
CA VAL A 241 17.50 -1.80 -9.62
C VAL A 241 16.96 -1.40 -11.00
N ALA A 242 15.85 -1.99 -11.45
CA ALA A 242 15.19 -1.64 -12.70
C ALA A 242 14.20 -0.46 -12.54
N ALA A 243 14.03 0.07 -11.32
CA ALA A 243 13.12 1.18 -11.06
C ALA A 243 13.48 2.41 -11.89
N ALA A 244 12.48 3.02 -12.52
CA ALA A 244 12.65 4.30 -13.20
C ALA A 244 13.16 5.38 -12.22
N PRO A 245 13.91 6.39 -12.73
CA PRO A 245 14.33 7.52 -11.91
C PRO A 245 13.14 8.18 -11.20
N VAL A 246 13.37 8.68 -9.99
CA VAL A 246 12.37 9.49 -9.30
C VAL A 246 12.35 10.87 -9.94
N VAL A 247 11.16 11.30 -10.34
CA VAL A 247 10.92 12.65 -10.87
C VAL A 247 9.83 13.39 -10.09
N THR A 248 8.93 12.65 -9.43
CA THR A 248 7.88 13.23 -8.61
C THR A 248 8.44 13.72 -7.27
N PRO A 249 8.12 14.96 -6.87
CA PRO A 249 8.54 15.53 -5.60
C PRO A 249 8.14 14.70 -4.37
N ASN A 250 8.91 14.91 -3.30
CA ASN A 250 8.53 14.47 -1.96
C ASN A 250 7.39 15.33 -1.42
N VAL A 251 6.37 14.72 -0.81
CA VAL A 251 5.18 15.43 -0.31
C VAL A 251 5.09 15.41 1.21
N GLY A 252 5.16 14.23 1.83
CA GLY A 252 4.97 14.10 3.28
C GLY A 252 4.60 12.69 3.72
N ILE A 253 4.04 12.56 4.91
CA ILE A 253 3.53 11.31 5.48
C ILE A 253 2.05 11.50 5.82
N LEU A 254 1.23 10.50 5.49
CA LEU A 254 -0.18 10.44 5.85
C LEU A 254 -0.44 9.31 6.83
N ALA A 255 -1.44 9.46 7.69
CA ALA A 255 -1.96 8.37 8.50
C ALA A 255 -3.49 8.39 8.59
N SER A 256 -4.10 7.21 8.56
CA SER A 256 -5.53 7.02 8.82
C SER A 256 -5.82 5.62 9.35
N ARG A 257 -7.02 5.44 9.90
CA ARG A 257 -7.60 4.11 10.19
C ARG A 257 -8.52 3.63 9.06
N ASP A 258 -8.69 4.42 8.01
CA ASP A 258 -9.51 4.13 6.84
C ASP A 258 -8.63 3.96 5.60
N ILE A 259 -8.62 2.75 5.03
CA ILE A 259 -7.75 2.39 3.90
C ILE A 259 -8.11 3.13 2.62
N LEU A 260 -9.41 3.37 2.38
CA LEU A 260 -9.84 4.11 1.20
C LEU A 260 -9.47 5.57 1.35
N ALA A 261 -9.68 6.16 2.52
CA ALA A 261 -9.38 7.57 2.76
C ALA A 261 -7.89 7.88 2.61
N ILE A 262 -7.00 7.03 3.13
CA ILE A 262 -5.55 7.28 3.05
C ILE A 262 -5.01 7.14 1.62
N ASP A 263 -5.45 6.13 0.88
CA ASP A 263 -5.02 5.95 -0.52
C ASP A 263 -5.64 7.02 -1.42
N GLN A 264 -6.91 7.40 -1.18
CA GLN A 264 -7.54 8.52 -1.87
C GLN A 264 -6.80 9.84 -1.59
N ALA A 265 -6.47 10.15 -0.33
CA ALA A 265 -5.73 11.36 0.01
C ALA A 265 -4.33 11.38 -0.61
N SER A 266 -3.67 10.23 -0.68
CA SER A 266 -2.35 10.10 -1.33
C SER A 266 -2.44 10.38 -2.84
N VAL A 267 -3.44 9.82 -3.53
CA VAL A 267 -3.70 10.12 -4.94
C VAL A 267 -4.06 11.59 -5.15
N ASP A 268 -4.97 12.13 -4.34
CA ASP A 268 -5.41 13.52 -4.45
C ASP A 268 -4.24 14.51 -4.27
N LEU A 269 -3.29 14.22 -3.38
CA LEU A 269 -2.06 15.02 -3.22
C LEU A 269 -1.18 14.97 -4.48
N VAL A 270 -1.08 13.83 -5.16
CA VAL A 270 -0.40 13.74 -6.47
C VAL A 270 -1.11 14.61 -7.51
N TYR A 271 -2.45 14.54 -7.56
CA TYR A 271 -3.24 15.39 -8.46
C TYR A 271 -3.20 16.87 -8.08
N ALA A 272 -2.84 17.23 -6.85
CA ALA A 272 -2.70 18.63 -6.42
C ALA A 272 -1.36 19.26 -6.81
N LEU A 273 -0.32 18.46 -7.05
CA LEU A 273 1.00 18.94 -7.51
C LEU A 273 0.90 19.73 -8.83
N LYS A 274 1.96 20.49 -9.13
CA LYS A 274 2.10 21.18 -10.42
C LYS A 274 2.05 20.19 -11.58
N ALA A 275 1.58 20.65 -12.73
CA ALA A 275 1.32 19.78 -13.89
C ALA A 275 2.59 19.03 -14.33
N GLU A 276 3.72 19.72 -14.35
CA GLU A 276 5.04 19.18 -14.69
C GLU A 276 5.53 18.14 -13.67
N ASP A 277 5.26 18.35 -12.37
CA ASP A 277 5.73 17.49 -11.28
C ASP A 277 4.92 16.19 -11.16
N ARG A 278 3.63 16.24 -11.54
CA ARG A 278 2.72 15.08 -11.47
C ARG A 278 2.60 14.27 -12.75
N HIS A 279 3.07 14.80 -13.88
CA HIS A 279 2.81 14.26 -15.22
C HIS A 279 3.03 12.74 -15.30
N ASP A 280 4.22 12.27 -14.97
CA ASP A 280 4.60 10.86 -15.14
C ASP A 280 3.82 9.92 -14.21
N LEU A 281 3.56 10.35 -12.98
CA LEU A 281 2.83 9.54 -12.00
C LEU A 281 1.33 9.49 -12.34
N VAL A 282 0.75 10.61 -12.78
CA VAL A 282 -0.65 10.64 -13.26
C VAL A 282 -0.80 9.80 -14.52
N GLU A 283 0.10 9.91 -15.50
CA GLU A 283 0.11 9.04 -16.69
C GLU A 283 0.12 7.57 -16.28
N ARG A 284 1.02 7.19 -15.37
CA ARG A 284 1.13 5.81 -14.90
C ARG A 284 -0.17 5.33 -14.24
N ILE A 285 -0.79 6.18 -13.42
CA ILE A 285 -2.04 5.87 -12.73
C ILE A 285 -3.17 5.66 -13.75
N GLU A 286 -3.36 6.59 -14.68
CA GLU A 286 -4.48 6.59 -15.61
C GLU A 286 -4.32 5.50 -16.70
N SER A 287 -3.13 5.36 -17.29
CA SER A 287 -2.90 4.38 -18.38
C SER A 287 -2.94 2.92 -17.91
N ARG A 288 -2.84 2.70 -16.60
CA ARG A 288 -3.02 1.39 -15.94
C ARG A 288 -4.38 1.23 -15.28
N HIS A 289 -5.25 2.23 -15.39
CA HIS A 289 -6.58 2.21 -14.81
C HIS A 289 -6.55 2.07 -13.27
N GLY A 290 -5.51 2.61 -12.63
CA GLY A 290 -5.21 2.45 -11.21
C GLY A 290 -6.28 3.03 -10.29
N LEU A 291 -7.03 4.03 -10.72
CA LEU A 291 -8.08 4.66 -9.90
C LEU A 291 -9.25 3.71 -9.63
N ARG A 292 -9.33 2.57 -10.35
CA ARG A 292 -10.29 1.52 -10.05
C ARG A 292 -10.07 0.92 -8.66
N GLN A 293 -8.86 0.95 -8.12
CA GLN A 293 -8.60 0.56 -6.72
C GLN A 293 -9.49 1.35 -5.75
N LEU A 294 -9.59 2.67 -5.93
CA LEU A 294 -10.33 3.57 -5.05
C LEU A 294 -11.85 3.39 -5.18
N THR A 295 -12.35 3.35 -6.41
CA THR A 295 -13.79 3.20 -6.66
C THR A 295 -14.29 1.82 -6.25
N TYR A 296 -13.47 0.78 -6.41
CA TYR A 296 -13.86 -0.56 -6.00
C TYR A 296 -13.76 -0.79 -4.48
N MET A 297 -12.78 -0.20 -3.79
CA MET A 297 -12.78 -0.15 -2.32
C MET A 297 -14.07 0.48 -1.78
N LYS A 298 -14.59 1.53 -2.44
CA LYS A 298 -15.88 2.14 -2.09
C LYS A 298 -17.05 1.17 -2.31
N GLU A 299 -17.11 0.49 -3.45
CA GLU A 299 -18.14 -0.51 -3.75
C GLU A 299 -18.16 -1.65 -2.73
N LEU A 300 -16.98 -2.06 -2.26
CA LEU A 300 -16.80 -3.11 -1.24
C LEU A 300 -16.97 -2.62 0.21
N GLY A 301 -17.27 -1.33 0.41
CA GLY A 301 -17.49 -0.76 1.74
C GLY A 301 -16.23 -0.77 2.62
N MET A 302 -15.04 -0.63 2.04
CA MET A 302 -13.76 -0.69 2.76
C MET A 302 -13.38 0.63 3.45
N GLY A 303 -14.17 1.69 3.25
CA GLY A 303 -13.90 3.00 3.85
C GLY A 303 -14.61 4.14 3.11
N ASN A 304 -14.12 5.35 3.30
CA ASN A 304 -14.70 6.58 2.74
C ASN A 304 -13.77 7.24 1.71
N CYS A 305 -14.28 7.53 0.50
CA CYS A 305 -13.56 8.28 -0.53
C CYS A 305 -13.56 9.81 -0.29
N ARG A 306 -14.26 10.28 0.75
CA ARG A 306 -14.19 11.66 1.23
C ARG A 306 -13.46 11.67 2.56
N TYR A 307 -12.69 12.73 2.79
CA TYR A 307 -11.88 12.84 4.00
C TYR A 307 -11.59 14.29 4.36
N ARG A 308 -11.26 14.50 5.63
CA ARG A 308 -10.70 15.75 6.14
C ARG A 308 -9.20 15.55 6.35
N LEU A 309 -8.40 16.34 5.64
CA LEU A 309 -6.95 16.37 5.82
C LEU A 309 -6.60 17.30 6.99
N LEU A 310 -5.90 16.78 8.01
CA LEU A 310 -5.48 17.53 9.20
C LEU A 310 -3.97 17.64 9.26
N ASP A 311 -3.45 18.86 9.39
CA ASP A 311 -2.02 19.19 9.46
C ASP A 311 -1.53 19.09 10.91
N ILE A 312 -0.80 18.02 11.23
CA ILE A 312 -0.29 17.80 12.60
C ILE A 312 0.87 18.74 12.94
N ASP A 313 1.52 19.34 11.93
CA ASP A 313 2.62 20.29 12.14
C ASP A 313 2.09 21.63 12.68
N HIS A 314 0.77 21.86 12.56
CA HIS A 314 0.10 23.10 12.92
C HIS A 314 -1.14 22.87 13.80
N GLY A 315 -1.05 21.90 14.72
CA GLY A 315 -2.08 21.67 15.75
C GLY A 315 -3.38 21.07 15.21
N ASP A 316 -3.26 20.09 14.31
CA ASP A 316 -4.36 19.32 13.71
C ASP A 316 -5.37 20.18 12.94
N ARG A 317 -4.93 21.34 12.45
CA ARG A 317 -5.82 22.25 11.69
C ARG A 317 -6.21 21.60 10.36
N PRO A 318 -7.45 21.82 9.89
CA PRO A 318 -7.82 21.44 8.53
C PRO A 318 -6.87 22.06 7.49
N LEU A 319 -6.53 21.26 6.48
CA LEU A 319 -5.61 21.61 5.41
C LEU A 319 -6.26 21.34 4.05
N THR A 320 -6.19 22.30 3.14
CA THR A 320 -6.57 22.06 1.74
C THR A 320 -5.45 21.35 0.98
N LEU A 321 -5.78 20.63 -0.10
CA LEU A 321 -4.77 19.99 -0.95
C LEU A 321 -3.76 21.00 -1.52
N ALA A 322 -4.24 22.19 -1.92
CA ALA A 322 -3.39 23.25 -2.44
C ALA A 322 -2.38 23.76 -1.40
N GLU A 323 -2.79 23.89 -0.12
CA GLU A 323 -1.86 24.24 0.96
C GLU A 323 -0.88 23.11 1.27
N ALA A 324 -1.33 21.84 1.18
CA ALA A 324 -0.48 20.68 1.43
C ALA A 324 0.72 20.63 0.48
N VAL A 325 0.50 20.92 -0.81
CA VAL A 325 1.54 20.86 -1.83
C VAL A 325 2.22 22.20 -2.16
N LYS A 326 1.80 23.30 -1.53
CA LYS A 326 2.22 24.67 -1.89
C LYS A 326 3.75 24.84 -1.95
N ASP A 327 4.43 24.29 -0.96
CA ASP A 327 5.88 24.48 -0.76
C ASP A 327 6.69 23.25 -1.19
N VAL A 328 6.06 22.31 -1.91
CA VAL A 328 6.74 21.16 -2.48
C VAL A 328 7.72 21.62 -3.56
N VAL A 329 8.95 21.17 -3.47
CA VAL A 329 10.04 21.50 -4.41
C VAL A 329 10.28 20.34 -5.39
N PRO A 330 10.73 20.61 -6.62
CA PRO A 330 11.11 19.55 -7.57
C PRO A 330 12.06 18.54 -6.94
N PHE A 331 11.92 17.26 -7.29
CA PHE A 331 12.77 16.22 -6.74
C PHE A 331 14.24 16.51 -7.04
N GLN A 332 15.07 16.39 -6.00
CA GLN A 332 16.53 16.43 -6.11
C GLN A 332 17.05 15.12 -5.52
N ALA A 333 17.87 14.39 -6.30
CA ALA A 333 18.54 13.22 -5.78
C ALA A 333 19.43 13.63 -4.59
N GLU A 334 19.33 12.91 -3.48
CA GLU A 334 20.32 13.04 -2.41
C GLU A 334 21.71 12.69 -2.98
N PRO A 335 22.75 13.51 -2.70
CA PRO A 335 24.08 13.36 -3.29
C PRO A 335 24.81 12.07 -2.94
#